data_AF-A0A1V5U0V0-F1
#
_entry.id   AF-A0A1V5U0V0-F1
#
_cell.length_a   1.000
_cell.length_b   1.000
_cell.length_c   1.000
_cell.angle_alpha   90.00
_cell.angle_beta   90.00
_cell.angle_gamma   90.00
#
_symmetry.space_group_name_H-M   'P 1'
#
loop_
_entity.id
_entity.type
_entity.pdbx_description
1 polymer ?
#
loop_
_entity_poly.entity_id
_entity_poly.type
_entity_poly.pdbx_seq_one_letter_code
_entity_poly.pdbx_strand_id
1 'polypeptide(L)' 'MGPKYTDMYALFEGDAEARRYFEDLPDYVREQIKTRAGNVNSLASLQDYAENLLRGDD' A
#
# COMPACT_ATOMS: atom_id res chain seq x y z
N MET A 1 -0.43 -10.60 14.68
CA MET A 1 -0.19 -10.55 13.22
C MET A 1 -1.55 -10.46 12.56
N GLY A 2 -1.84 -9.35 11.87
CA GLY A 2 -3.09 -9.22 11.12
C GLY A 2 -3.15 -10.20 9.93
N PRO A 3 -4.31 -10.32 9.27
CA PRO A 3 -4.43 -11.14 8.06
C PRO A 3 -3.42 -10.68 7.00
N LYS A 4 -2.73 -11.65 6.39
CA LYS A 4 -1.91 -11.41 5.21
C LYS A 4 -2.73 -11.75 3.98
N TYR A 5 -2.86 -10.80 3.09
CA TYR A 5 -3.52 -10.97 1.80
C TYR A 5 -2.54 -11.46 0.74
N THR A 6 -3.04 -12.01 -0.36
CA THR A 6 -2.16 -12.51 -1.43
C THR A 6 -1.41 -11.37 -2.13
N ASP A 7 -2.06 -10.22 -2.27
CA ASP A 7 -1.52 -9.02 -2.88
C ASP A 7 -2.32 -7.78 -2.42
N MET A 8 -1.94 -6.63 -2.97
CA MET A 8 -2.55 -5.34 -2.69
C MET A 8 -4.03 -5.29 -3.07
N TYR A 9 -4.45 -5.97 -4.13
CA TYR A 9 -5.84 -5.94 -4.58
C TYR A 9 -6.73 -6.74 -3.63
N ALA A 10 -6.28 -7.93 -3.22
CA ALA A 10 -6.94 -8.73 -2.20
C ALA A 10 -7.00 -7.99 -0.85
N LEU A 11 -5.95 -7.22 -0.51
CA LEU A 11 -5.97 -6.33 0.64
C LEU A 11 -7.08 -5.27 0.49
N PHE A 12 -7.19 -4.60 -0.65
CA PHE A 12 -8.21 -3.58 -0.86
C PHE A 12 -9.65 -4.11 -0.89
N GLU A 13 -9.84 -5.37 -1.27
CA GLU A 13 -11.15 -6.03 -1.20
C GLU A 13 -11.54 -6.39 0.24
N GLY A 14 -10.57 -6.80 1.06
CA GLY A 14 -10.80 -7.22 2.45
C GLY A 14 -10.67 -6.12 3.50
N ASP A 15 -10.05 -5.00 3.17
CA ASP A 15 -9.72 -3.91 4.07
C ASP A 15 -9.97 -2.55 3.40
N ALA A 16 -11.13 -1.97 3.72
CA ALA A 16 -11.52 -0.66 3.22
C ALA A 16 -10.62 0.48 3.73
N GLU A 17 -9.99 0.32 4.90
CA GLU A 17 -9.04 1.29 5.43
C GLU A 17 -7.77 1.32 4.60
N ALA A 18 -7.23 0.14 4.23
CA ALA A 18 -6.08 0.04 3.34
C ALA A 18 -6.33 0.66 1.97
N ARG A 19 -7.53 0.44 1.40
CA ARG A 19 -7.92 1.07 0.14
C ARG A 19 -7.97 2.59 0.26
N ARG A 20 -8.64 3.11 1.29
CA ARG A 20 -8.76 4.55 1.51
C ARG A 20 -7.39 5.20 1.73
N TYR A 21 -6.54 4.59 2.56
CA TYR A 21 -5.17 5.04 2.77
C TYR A 21 -4.40 5.12 1.45
N PHE A 22 -4.48 4.07 0.62
CA PHE A 22 -3.85 4.08 -0.69
C PHE A 22 -4.38 5.18 -1.60
N GLU A 23 -5.70 5.40 -1.63
CA GLU A 23 -6.34 6.43 -2.45
C GLU A 23 -5.94 7.87 -2.06
N ASP A 24 -5.65 8.10 -0.77
CA ASP A 24 -5.20 9.40 -0.23
C ASP A 24 -3.71 9.70 -0.49
N LEU A 25 -2.91 8.75 -0.99
CA LEU A 25 -1.50 8.95 -1.30
C LEU A 25 -1.28 9.75 -2.60
N PRO A 26 -0.16 10.49 -2.73
CA PRO A 26 0.20 11.16 -3.98
C PRO A 26 0.28 10.19 -5.17
N ASP A 27 -0.06 10.67 -6.37
CA ASP A 27 -0.09 9.84 -7.59
C ASP A 27 1.22 9.06 -7.81
N TYR A 28 2.37 9.73 -7.66
CA TYR A 28 3.66 9.08 -7.86
C TYR A 28 3.94 7.95 -6.85
N VAL A 29 3.45 8.09 -5.60
CA VAL A 29 3.57 7.06 -4.57
C VAL A 29 2.67 5.88 -4.92
N ARG A 30 1.43 6.15 -5.34
CA ARG A 30 0.46 5.12 -5.77
C ARG A 30 0.99 4.33 -6.97
N GLU A 31 1.53 5.01 -7.97
CA GLU A 31 2.13 4.36 -9.15
C GLU A 31 3.33 3.48 -8.75
N GLN A 32 4.22 3.97 -7.88
CA GLN A 32 5.34 3.16 -7.41
C GLN A 32 4.89 1.94 -6.57
N ILE A 33 3.88 2.08 -5.73
CA ILE A 33 3.27 0.97 -4.99
C ILE A 33 2.69 -0.08 -5.96
N LYS A 34 1.98 0.34 -7.01
CA LYS A 34 1.40 -0.57 -8.01
C LYS A 34 2.46 -1.46 -8.67
N THR A 35 3.68 -0.95 -8.87
CA THR A 35 4.78 -1.77 -9.42
C THR A 35 5.19 -2.94 -8.51
N ARG A 36 4.88 -2.87 -7.20
CA ARG A 36 5.20 -3.90 -6.21
C ARG A 36 3.95 -4.43 -5.49
N ALA A 37 2.80 -4.40 -6.16
CA ALA A 37 1.51 -4.82 -5.58
C ALA A 37 1.54 -6.22 -4.93
N GLY A 38 2.34 -7.16 -5.44
CA GLY A 38 2.47 -8.51 -4.86
C GLY A 38 3.17 -8.57 -3.49
N ASN A 39 3.93 -7.53 -3.11
CA ASN A 39 4.61 -7.45 -1.81
C ASN A 39 3.82 -6.65 -0.77
N VAL A 40 2.73 -6.00 -1.16
CA VAL A 40 1.86 -5.22 -0.29
C VAL A 40 0.68 -6.09 0.10
N ASN A 41 0.75 -6.73 1.26
CA ASN A 41 -0.22 -7.75 1.70
C ASN A 41 -0.90 -7.42 3.03
N SER A 42 -0.67 -6.21 3.55
CA SER A 42 -1.28 -5.72 4.78
C SER A 42 -1.23 -4.19 4.80
N LEU A 43 -2.11 -3.55 5.58
CA LEU A 43 -2.06 -2.11 5.82
C LEU A 43 -0.68 -1.65 6.32
N ALA A 44 -0.05 -2.42 7.21
CA ALA A 44 1.29 -2.11 7.70
C ALA A 44 2.34 -2.09 6.57
N SER A 45 2.36 -3.12 5.71
CA SER A 45 3.29 -3.14 4.55
C SER A 45 3.04 -2.01 3.56
N LEU A 46 1.78 -1.58 3.42
CA LEU A 46 1.40 -0.44 2.57
C LEU A 46 1.90 0.88 3.17
N GLN A 47 1.70 1.09 4.47
CA GLN A 47 2.17 2.26 5.21
C GLN A 47 3.69 2.36 5.19
N ASP A 48 4.40 1.27 5.54
CA ASP A 48 5.86 1.22 5.53
C ASP A 48 6.43 1.57 4.15
N TYR A 49 5.83 1.04 3.07
CA TYR A 49 6.31 1.33 1.72
C TYR A 49 6.01 2.77 1.31
N ALA A 50 4.81 3.26 1.61
CA ALA A 50 4.44 4.65 1.34
C ALA A 50 5.35 5.64 2.10
N GLU A 51 5.64 5.40 3.38
CA GLU A 51 6.56 6.24 4.16
C GLU A 51 7.97 6.29 3.56
N ASN A 52 8.49 5.14 3.10
CA ASN A 52 9.80 5.10 2.46
C ASN A 52 9.85 5.89 1.15
N LEU A 53 8.78 5.86 0.36
CA LEU A 53 8.67 6.63 -0.87
C LEU A 53 8.51 8.13 -0.61
N LEU A 54 7.71 8.50 0.38
CA LEU A 54 7.50 9.90 0.79
C LEU A 54 8.76 10.54 1.39
N ARG A 55 9.61 9.75 2.06
CA ARG A 55 10.89 10.22 2.62
C ARG A 55 12.01 10.32 1.59
N GLY A 56 11.90 9.62 0.46
CA GLY A 56 12.93 9.56 -0.59
C GLY A 56 12.74 10.54 -1.74
N ASP A 57 11.74 11.43 -1.68
CA ASP A 57 11.37 12.39 -2.72
C ASP A 57 12.01 13.79 -2.50
N ASP A 58 13.22 13.82 -1.93
CA ASP A 58 14.06 15.03 -1.76
C ASP A 58 15.18 15.07 -2.81
#